data_AF-A0A2V2XIF1-F1
#
_entry.id   AF-A0A2V2XIF1-F1
#
_cell.length_a   1.000
_cell.length_b   1.000
_cell.length_c   1.000
_cell.angle_alpha   90.00
_cell.angle_beta   90.00
_cell.angle_gamma   90.00
#
_symmetry.space_group_name_H-M   'P 1'
#
loop_
_entity.id
_entity.type
_entity.pdbx_description
1 polymer ?
#
loop_
_entity_poly.entity_id
_entity_poly.type
_entity_poly.pdbx_seq_one_letter_code
_entity_poly.pdbx_strand_id
1 'polypeptide(L)'
;MSDPNFAELATRHAQEATSGDAAGILRLEQELRDQACRIAREVRVARRLDAVRNEDLHERYPFLPEEPVRGILLGDVRPVQQPAFRELSNKLDEQRRDPTRNAAAIRATEEQMTALVARLAEERAEATERAHEQYPFLPRRVLGVRLGDIPLQEDELLSQLARRRVRQLRNSKTVIDAQATEEEMMRRAEELARNVKIVDAYRGNGNEYVRARNPFLVYEDRKCVPLSELPLAGDGVYQGLFRDHLTALEDAEANAPRIAELENALRSRADELALEVCEREARLSHYSFLSAQDVPGWSEALLHDAEFKQLRERYDELSKDPQGNAEALRELEDAMEARSRAIAEALRTAEATNAAEQARLKTPSQAESGVSRVIECMAASMRISRMKGEARLAAP
;
A
#
# COMPACT_ATOMS: atom_id res chain seq x y z
N MET A 1 1.24 9.45 22.54
CA MET A 1 0.64 8.29 21.85
C MET A 1 -0.67 7.99 22.56
N SER A 2 -1.78 8.56 22.08
CA SER A 2 -3.09 8.25 22.64
C SER A 2 -3.89 7.53 21.57
N ASP A 3 -4.07 6.22 21.73
CA ASP A 3 -5.05 5.48 20.94
C ASP A 3 -6.45 5.94 21.39
N PRO A 4 -7.34 6.37 20.48
CA PRO A 4 -8.61 6.99 20.86
C PRO A 4 -9.53 6.03 21.61
N ASN A 5 -9.56 4.76 21.22
CA ASN A 5 -10.36 3.73 21.92
C ASN A 5 -9.80 3.48 23.32
N PHE A 6 -8.49 3.39 23.48
CA PHE A 6 -7.86 3.28 24.79
C PHE A 6 -8.14 4.50 25.66
N ALA A 7 -8.10 5.71 25.10
CA ALA A 7 -8.38 6.95 25.83
C ALA A 7 -9.84 7.03 26.28
N GLU A 8 -10.79 6.60 25.43
CA GLU A 8 -12.20 6.52 25.78
C GLU A 8 -12.44 5.51 26.90
N LEU A 9 -11.87 4.29 26.79
CA LEU A 9 -11.93 3.28 27.84
C LEU A 9 -11.32 3.78 29.16
N ALA A 10 -10.21 4.52 29.09
CA ALA A 10 -9.55 5.08 30.27
C ALA A 10 -10.40 6.16 30.93
N THR A 11 -11.08 6.99 30.13
CA THR A 11 -12.00 8.02 30.61
C THR A 11 -13.21 7.38 31.30
N ARG A 12 -13.79 6.35 30.69
CA ARG A 12 -14.90 5.58 31.28
C ARG A 12 -14.49 4.91 32.59
N HIS A 13 -13.33 4.27 32.62
CA HIS A 13 -12.78 3.68 33.84
C HIS A 13 -12.59 4.71 34.95
N ALA A 14 -12.06 5.90 34.63
CA ALA A 14 -11.90 6.98 35.60
C ALA A 14 -13.24 7.50 36.16
N GLN A 15 -14.29 7.55 35.33
CA GLN A 15 -15.65 7.94 35.75
C GLN A 15 -16.32 6.87 36.63
N GLU A 16 -16.11 5.59 36.31
CA GLU A 16 -16.76 4.47 36.99
C GLU A 16 -15.98 3.96 38.22
N ALA A 17 -14.74 4.42 38.44
CA ALA A 17 -13.87 4.02 39.54
C ALA A 17 -14.48 4.23 40.94
N THR A 18 -15.44 5.14 41.08
CA THR A 18 -16.15 5.43 42.35
C THR A 18 -17.59 4.89 42.38
N SER A 19 -18.04 4.19 41.34
CA SER A 19 -19.45 3.79 41.18
C SER A 19 -19.91 2.65 42.11
N GLY A 20 -18.97 1.98 42.79
CA GLY A 20 -19.24 0.82 43.64
C GLY A 20 -19.48 -0.50 42.88
N ASP A 21 -19.56 -0.46 41.55
CA ASP A 21 -19.65 -1.65 40.70
C ASP A 21 -18.26 -2.26 40.44
N ALA A 22 -17.80 -3.09 41.38
CA ALA A 22 -16.52 -3.78 41.26
C ALA A 22 -16.44 -4.70 40.01
N ALA A 23 -17.56 -5.26 39.56
CA ALA A 23 -17.59 -6.15 38.39
C ALA A 23 -17.46 -5.35 37.08
N GLY A 24 -18.13 -4.21 36.98
CA GLY A 24 -17.99 -3.26 35.87
C GLY A 24 -16.56 -2.72 35.75
N ILE A 25 -15.96 -2.29 36.87
CA ILE A 25 -14.58 -1.81 36.91
C ILE A 25 -13.60 -2.90 36.43
N LEU A 26 -13.74 -4.14 36.90
CA LEU A 26 -12.89 -5.25 36.46
C LEU A 26 -13.01 -5.54 34.96
N ARG A 27 -14.23 -5.45 34.39
CA ARG A 27 -14.43 -5.60 32.94
C ARG A 27 -13.74 -4.47 32.16
N LEU A 28 -13.89 -3.23 32.60
CA LEU A 28 -13.21 -2.08 31.97
C LEU A 28 -11.68 -2.21 32.06
N GLU A 29 -11.16 -2.68 33.19
CA GLU A 29 -9.72 -2.97 33.31
C GLU A 29 -9.26 -4.07 32.36
N GLN A 30 -10.06 -5.13 32.20
CA GLN A 30 -9.78 -6.20 31.23
C GLN A 30 -9.75 -5.63 29.81
N GLU A 31 -10.75 -4.86 29.41
CA GLU A 31 -10.83 -4.22 28.09
C GLU A 31 -9.65 -3.27 27.84
N LEU A 32 -9.25 -2.49 28.86
CA LEU A 32 -8.06 -1.64 28.82
C LEU A 32 -6.78 -2.47 28.60
N ARG A 33 -6.61 -3.56 29.36
CA ARG A 33 -5.45 -4.46 29.20
C ARG A 33 -5.42 -5.09 27.81
N ASP A 34 -6.56 -5.55 27.31
CA ASP A 34 -6.68 -6.16 25.98
C ASP A 34 -6.37 -5.14 24.88
N GLN A 35 -6.89 -3.91 25.00
CA GLN A 35 -6.59 -2.82 24.07
C GLN A 35 -5.12 -2.42 24.11
N ALA A 36 -4.52 -2.28 25.29
CA ALA A 36 -3.09 -2.03 25.43
C ALA A 36 -2.24 -3.14 24.79
N CYS A 37 -2.63 -4.41 24.98
CA CYS A 37 -1.97 -5.55 24.35
C CYS A 37 -2.06 -5.50 22.83
N ARG A 38 -3.21 -5.13 22.26
CA ARG A 38 -3.38 -4.95 20.81
C ARG A 38 -2.45 -3.86 20.28
N ILE A 39 -2.49 -2.66 20.88
CA ILE A 39 -1.61 -1.54 20.49
C ILE A 39 -0.13 -1.94 20.57
N ALA A 40 0.28 -2.60 21.65
CA ALA A 40 1.66 -3.05 21.82
C ALA A 40 2.09 -4.06 20.75
N ARG A 41 1.18 -4.95 20.31
CA ARG A 41 1.45 -5.88 19.19
C ARG A 41 1.59 -5.12 17.87
N GLU A 42 0.68 -4.19 17.57
CA GLU A 42 0.73 -3.38 16.34
C GLU A 42 2.02 -2.56 16.27
N VAL A 43 2.39 -1.87 17.35
CA VAL A 43 3.66 -1.11 17.42
C VAL A 43 4.87 -2.02 17.24
N ARG A 44 4.85 -3.23 17.81
CA ARG A 44 5.94 -4.20 17.65
C ARG A 44 6.05 -4.69 16.20
N VAL A 45 4.92 -4.99 15.55
CA VAL A 45 4.88 -5.40 14.15
C VAL A 45 5.38 -4.28 13.25
N ALA A 46 4.90 -3.06 13.42
CA ALA A 46 5.35 -1.90 12.66
C ALA A 46 6.86 -1.70 12.76
N ARG A 47 7.41 -1.70 13.99
CA ARG A 47 8.87 -1.59 14.22
C ARG A 47 9.66 -2.72 13.56
N ARG A 48 9.15 -3.94 13.59
CA ARG A 48 9.79 -5.09 12.93
C ARG A 48 9.82 -4.88 11.41
N LEU A 49 8.70 -4.46 10.81
CA LEU A 49 8.63 -4.18 9.38
C LEU A 49 9.53 -3.01 8.98
N ASP A 50 9.63 -1.96 9.81
CA ASP A 50 10.61 -0.87 9.59
C ASP A 50 12.04 -1.41 9.63
N ALA A 51 12.36 -2.31 10.57
CA ALA A 51 13.70 -2.90 10.69
C ALA A 51 14.04 -3.80 9.49
N VAL A 52 13.12 -4.67 9.06
CA VAL A 52 13.30 -5.53 7.88
C VAL A 52 13.55 -4.68 6.64
N ARG A 53 12.76 -3.62 6.41
CA ARG A 53 13.01 -2.67 5.31
C ARG A 53 14.39 -2.03 5.35
N ASN A 54 14.86 -1.64 6.53
CA ASN A 54 16.20 -1.08 6.69
C ASN A 54 17.27 -2.13 6.40
N GLU A 55 17.09 -3.36 6.86
CA GLU A 55 18.02 -4.47 6.64
C GLU A 55 18.11 -4.84 5.16
N ASP A 56 16.97 -5.00 4.48
CA ASP A 56 16.86 -5.24 3.03
C ASP A 56 17.62 -4.17 2.22
N LEU A 57 17.50 -2.90 2.62
CA LEU A 57 18.22 -1.80 1.97
C LEU A 57 19.73 -1.89 2.18
N HIS A 58 20.20 -2.20 3.39
CA HIS A 58 21.63 -2.30 3.67
C HIS A 58 22.26 -3.55 3.05
N GLU A 59 21.50 -4.65 2.95
CA GLU A 59 21.98 -5.86 2.27
C GLU A 59 22.24 -5.59 0.78
N ARG A 60 21.33 -4.86 0.12
CA ARG A 60 21.45 -4.52 -1.31
C ARG A 60 22.42 -3.36 -1.58
N TYR A 61 22.49 -2.40 -0.65
CA TYR A 61 23.25 -1.16 -0.77
C TYR A 61 24.11 -0.90 0.48
N PRO A 62 25.13 -1.74 0.74
CA PRO A 62 25.93 -1.66 1.97
C PRO A 62 26.79 -0.38 2.08
N PHE A 63 26.92 0.37 0.99
CA PHE A 63 27.64 1.65 0.93
C PHE A 63 26.77 2.85 1.37
N LEU A 64 25.45 2.67 1.52
CA LEU A 64 24.57 3.73 2.00
C LEU A 64 24.67 3.86 3.53
N PRO A 65 24.73 5.08 4.07
CA PRO A 65 24.75 5.30 5.51
C PRO A 65 23.40 4.95 6.15
N GLU A 66 23.43 4.32 7.32
CA GLU A 66 22.23 4.00 8.12
C GLU A 66 21.44 5.25 8.52
N GLU A 67 22.18 6.33 8.78
CA GLU A 67 21.66 7.66 9.11
C GLU A 67 22.31 8.67 8.15
N PRO A 68 21.74 8.89 6.93
CA PRO A 68 22.32 9.79 5.94
C PRO A 68 22.43 11.24 6.43
N VAL A 69 21.47 11.66 7.25
CA VAL A 69 21.44 12.94 7.95
C VAL A 69 21.02 12.69 9.38
N ARG A 70 21.58 13.45 10.33
CA ARG A 70 21.27 13.32 11.76
C ARG A 70 19.76 13.39 12.02
N GLY A 71 19.23 12.35 12.65
CA GLY A 71 17.81 12.15 13.00
C GLY A 71 16.96 11.51 11.90
N ILE A 72 17.54 11.19 10.73
CA ILE A 72 16.84 10.59 9.59
C ILE A 72 17.48 9.24 9.26
N LEU A 73 16.73 8.16 9.48
CA LEU A 73 17.16 6.80 9.13
C LEU A 73 17.03 6.56 7.62
N LEU A 74 17.83 5.64 7.06
CA LEU A 74 17.79 5.31 5.63
C LEU A 74 16.40 4.85 5.16
N GLY A 75 15.74 3.95 5.90
CA GLY A 75 14.41 3.46 5.58
C GLY A 75 13.34 4.55 5.66
N ASP A 76 13.58 5.56 6.48
CA ASP A 76 12.75 6.75 6.60
C ASP A 76 12.86 7.67 5.35
N VAL A 77 13.96 7.58 4.58
CA VAL A 77 14.14 8.26 3.29
C VAL A 77 13.36 7.57 2.16
N ARG A 78 12.97 6.31 2.33
CA ARG A 78 12.27 5.51 1.30
C ARG A 78 12.87 5.67 -0.10
N PRO A 79 14.19 5.47 -0.26
CA PRO A 79 14.89 5.79 -1.50
C PRO A 79 14.33 5.00 -2.69
N VAL A 80 13.91 3.75 -2.48
CA VAL A 80 13.31 2.89 -3.51
C VAL A 80 12.04 3.48 -4.14
N GLN A 81 11.33 4.37 -3.44
CA GLN A 81 10.14 5.03 -3.99
C GLN A 81 10.49 6.23 -4.91
N GLN A 82 11.76 6.60 -5.00
CA GLN A 82 12.20 7.74 -5.81
C GLN A 82 12.65 7.27 -7.20
N PRO A 83 12.11 7.84 -8.29
CA PRO A 83 12.47 7.45 -9.65
C PRO A 83 13.97 7.52 -9.93
N ALA A 84 14.64 8.59 -9.48
CA ALA A 84 16.08 8.75 -9.66
C ALA A 84 16.90 7.65 -8.96
N PHE A 85 16.47 7.18 -7.79
CA PHE A 85 17.15 6.10 -7.08
C PHE A 85 16.92 4.76 -7.77
N ARG A 86 15.71 4.54 -8.26
CA ARG A 86 15.35 3.36 -9.04
C ARG A 86 16.18 3.23 -10.33
N GLU A 87 16.37 4.32 -11.05
CA GLU A 87 17.25 4.34 -12.24
C GLU A 87 18.69 3.95 -11.89
N LEU A 88 19.25 4.54 -10.83
CA LEU A 88 20.60 4.23 -10.36
C LEU A 88 20.72 2.78 -9.86
N SER A 89 19.71 2.27 -9.15
CA SER A 89 19.62 0.87 -8.73
C SER A 89 19.66 -0.07 -9.93
N ASN A 90 18.83 0.16 -10.95
CA ASN A 90 18.78 -0.69 -12.14
C ASN A 90 20.10 -0.65 -12.92
N LYS A 91 20.71 0.54 -13.02
CA LYS A 91 22.04 0.70 -13.62
C LYS A 91 23.11 -0.07 -12.82
N LEU A 92 23.05 -0.03 -11.49
CA LEU A 92 23.99 -0.73 -10.61
C LEU A 92 23.84 -2.25 -10.74
N ASP A 93 22.61 -2.77 -10.81
CA ASP A 93 22.34 -4.19 -11.05
C ASP A 93 23.00 -4.68 -12.36
N GLU A 94 22.86 -3.92 -13.45
CA GLU A 94 23.49 -4.25 -14.74
C GLU A 94 25.02 -4.21 -14.67
N GLN A 95 25.58 -3.19 -14.00
CA GLN A 95 27.03 -3.08 -13.82
C GLN A 95 27.60 -4.24 -12.99
N ARG A 96 26.87 -4.70 -11.97
CA ARG A 96 27.25 -5.83 -11.10
C ARG A 96 27.25 -7.19 -11.80
N ARG A 97 26.76 -7.29 -13.05
CA ARG A 97 26.90 -8.52 -13.86
C ARG A 97 28.36 -8.82 -14.23
N ASP A 98 29.19 -7.78 -14.37
CA ASP A 98 30.65 -7.91 -14.53
C ASP A 98 31.38 -6.89 -13.63
N PRO A 99 31.53 -7.19 -12.33
CA PRO A 99 32.09 -6.25 -11.37
C PRO A 99 33.54 -5.86 -11.67
N THR A 100 34.30 -6.79 -12.27
CA THR A 100 35.72 -6.58 -12.55
C THR A 100 35.93 -5.54 -13.63
N ARG A 101 35.18 -5.65 -14.74
CA ARG A 101 35.20 -4.69 -15.84
C ARG A 101 34.57 -3.35 -15.45
N ASN A 102 33.51 -3.40 -14.64
CA ASN A 102 32.72 -2.21 -14.31
C ASN A 102 33.11 -1.54 -13.00
N ALA A 103 34.23 -1.92 -12.35
CA ALA A 103 34.59 -1.46 -11.02
C ALA A 103 34.56 0.07 -10.83
N ALA A 104 35.07 0.84 -11.79
CA ALA A 104 35.03 2.30 -11.73
C ALA A 104 33.61 2.86 -11.89
N ALA A 105 32.81 2.25 -12.77
CA ALA A 105 31.44 2.65 -13.03
C ALA A 105 30.51 2.30 -11.85
N ILE A 106 30.74 1.16 -11.19
CA ILE A 106 30.07 0.75 -9.94
C ILE A 106 30.32 1.80 -8.86
N ARG A 107 31.59 2.11 -8.55
CA ARG A 107 31.93 3.13 -7.54
C ARG A 107 31.27 4.48 -7.84
N ALA A 108 31.30 4.91 -9.10
CA ALA A 108 30.66 6.16 -9.50
C ALA A 108 29.12 6.13 -9.30
N THR A 109 28.46 5.01 -9.61
CA THR A 109 27.02 4.85 -9.35
C THR A 109 26.73 4.79 -7.84
N GLU A 110 27.55 4.11 -7.05
CA GLU A 110 27.43 4.03 -5.59
C GLU A 110 27.58 5.43 -4.94
N GLU A 111 28.56 6.22 -5.38
CA GLU A 111 28.73 7.62 -4.97
C GLU A 111 27.50 8.48 -5.34
N GLN A 112 26.96 8.31 -6.55
CA GLN A 112 25.74 9.00 -7.00
C GLN A 112 24.54 8.63 -6.12
N MET A 113 24.38 7.35 -5.77
CA MET A 113 23.30 6.88 -4.90
C MET A 113 23.45 7.42 -3.48
N THR A 114 24.66 7.43 -2.91
CA THR A 114 24.91 8.02 -1.59
C THR A 114 24.59 9.50 -1.56
N ALA A 115 25.03 10.26 -2.57
CA ALA A 115 24.73 11.68 -2.67
C ALA A 115 23.23 11.95 -2.83
N LEU A 116 22.53 11.13 -3.64
CA LEU A 116 21.08 11.23 -3.80
C LEU A 116 20.34 10.97 -2.48
N VAL A 117 20.71 9.92 -1.75
CA VAL A 117 20.10 9.57 -0.46
C VAL A 117 20.34 10.66 0.59
N ALA A 118 21.55 11.22 0.65
CA ALA A 118 21.85 12.34 1.55
C ALA A 118 20.97 13.56 1.23
N ARG A 119 20.87 13.95 -0.05
CA ARG A 119 20.00 15.04 -0.49
C ARG A 119 18.53 14.81 -0.13
N LEU A 120 17.99 13.61 -0.40
CA LEU A 120 16.61 13.28 -0.05
C LEU A 120 16.36 13.31 1.46
N ALA A 121 17.35 12.94 2.27
CA ALA A 121 17.28 13.02 3.72
C ALA A 121 17.30 14.48 4.21
N GLU A 122 18.11 15.34 3.60
CA GLU A 122 18.14 16.78 3.87
C GLU A 122 16.80 17.43 3.52
N GLU A 123 16.25 17.17 2.33
CA GLU A 123 14.95 17.68 1.89
C GLU A 123 13.82 17.29 2.88
N ARG A 124 13.85 16.07 3.43
CA ARG A 124 12.90 15.63 4.46
C ARG A 124 13.10 16.30 5.81
N ALA A 125 14.34 16.48 6.24
CA ALA A 125 14.65 17.20 7.47
C ALA A 125 14.16 18.65 7.35
N GLU A 126 14.46 19.32 6.24
CA GLU A 126 14.01 20.68 5.95
C GLU A 126 12.48 20.79 5.85
N ALA A 127 11.80 19.82 5.22
CA ALA A 127 10.33 19.78 5.19
C ALA A 127 9.74 19.72 6.60
N THR A 128 10.36 18.96 7.50
CA THR A 128 9.95 18.86 8.90
C THR A 128 10.16 20.18 9.64
N GLU A 129 11.30 20.83 9.45
CA GLU A 129 11.58 22.14 10.07
C GLU A 129 10.64 23.22 9.54
N ARG A 130 10.44 23.30 8.22
CA ARG A 130 9.50 24.26 7.59
C ARG A 130 8.07 24.07 8.12
N ALA A 131 7.60 22.83 8.22
CA ALA A 131 6.28 22.55 8.78
C ALA A 131 6.19 22.95 10.26
N HIS A 132 7.27 22.76 11.03
CA HIS A 132 7.31 23.13 12.45
C HIS A 132 7.38 24.65 12.65
N GLU A 133 8.10 25.38 11.80
CA GLU A 133 8.10 26.84 11.80
C GLU A 133 6.71 27.41 11.48
N GLN A 134 6.00 26.78 10.52
CA GLN A 134 4.63 27.16 10.18
C GLN A 134 3.64 26.85 11.32
N TYR A 135 3.85 25.73 12.04
CA TYR A 135 3.00 25.28 13.14
C TYR A 135 3.82 24.97 14.40
N PRO A 136 4.29 26.00 15.15
CA PRO A 136 5.23 25.80 16.27
C PRO A 136 4.67 24.99 17.45
N PHE A 137 3.34 24.91 17.57
CA PHE A 137 2.64 24.12 18.58
C PHE A 137 2.56 22.62 18.21
N LEU A 138 2.83 22.24 16.96
CA LEU A 138 2.91 20.84 16.55
C LEU A 138 4.33 20.32 16.81
N PRO A 139 4.50 19.15 17.45
CA PRO A 139 5.83 18.55 17.60
C PRO A 139 6.41 18.14 16.24
N ARG A 140 7.74 18.10 16.12
CA ARG A 140 8.44 17.62 14.92
C ARG A 140 8.06 16.18 14.51
N ARG A 141 7.54 15.39 15.46
CA ARG A 141 6.94 14.07 15.20
C ARG A 141 5.57 13.98 15.86
N VAL A 142 4.54 13.74 15.07
CA VAL A 142 3.17 13.49 15.52
C VAL A 142 2.89 12.00 15.41
N LEU A 143 2.60 11.33 16.55
CA LEU A 143 2.40 9.87 16.62
C LEU A 143 3.55 9.03 16.02
N GLY A 144 4.77 9.56 16.04
CA GLY A 144 5.99 8.94 15.49
C GLY A 144 6.30 9.34 14.04
N VAL A 145 5.31 9.83 13.30
CA VAL A 145 5.45 10.31 11.92
C VAL A 145 6.08 11.70 11.94
N ARG A 146 7.05 11.98 11.05
CA ARG A 146 7.62 13.33 10.95
C ARG A 146 6.57 14.32 10.47
N LEU A 147 6.65 15.54 10.98
CA LEU A 147 5.72 16.59 10.62
C LEU A 147 5.75 16.90 9.12
N GLY A 148 6.92 16.81 8.48
CA GLY A 148 7.08 17.01 7.03
C GLY A 148 6.51 15.88 6.16
N ASP A 149 6.27 14.69 6.71
CA ASP A 149 5.66 13.56 6.00
C ASP A 149 4.13 13.52 6.17
N ILE A 150 3.55 14.46 6.94
CA ILE A 150 2.10 14.57 7.10
C ILE A 150 1.58 15.57 6.06
N PRO A 151 0.52 15.23 5.29
CA PRO A 151 -0.02 16.09 4.23
C PRO A 151 -0.83 17.27 4.81
N LEU A 152 -0.17 18.13 5.59
CA LEU A 152 -0.80 19.27 6.28
C LEU A 152 -1.31 20.32 5.29
N GLN A 153 -0.67 20.47 4.14
CA GLN A 153 -1.00 21.50 3.13
C GLN A 153 -2.21 21.11 2.27
N GLU A 154 -2.44 19.81 2.09
CA GLU A 154 -3.56 19.26 1.31
C GLU A 154 -4.85 19.21 2.14
N ASP A 155 -4.74 19.32 3.48
CA ASP A 155 -5.90 19.28 4.36
C ASP A 155 -6.65 20.62 4.40
N GLU A 156 -7.84 20.63 3.79
CA GLU A 156 -8.69 21.82 3.74
C GLU A 156 -9.12 22.29 5.13
N LEU A 157 -9.40 21.36 6.04
CA LEU A 157 -9.83 21.68 7.41
C LEU A 157 -8.69 22.37 8.18
N LEU A 158 -7.49 21.80 8.16
CA LEU A 158 -6.31 22.41 8.76
C LEU A 158 -6.02 23.79 8.15
N SER A 159 -6.18 23.94 6.84
CA SER A 159 -6.05 25.24 6.15
C SER A 159 -7.08 26.27 6.64
N GLN A 160 -8.33 25.86 6.88
CA GLN A 160 -9.36 26.71 7.45
C GLN A 160 -9.03 27.12 8.90
N LEU A 161 -8.56 26.19 9.72
CA LEU A 161 -8.14 26.42 11.10
C LEU A 161 -6.92 27.35 11.17
N ALA A 162 -5.93 27.17 10.29
CA ALA A 162 -4.78 28.05 10.19
C ALA A 162 -5.19 29.49 9.89
N ARG A 163 -6.13 29.70 8.95
CA ARG A 163 -6.70 31.03 8.66
C ARG A 163 -7.45 31.61 9.86
N ARG A 164 -8.20 30.78 10.62
CA ARG A 164 -8.90 31.18 11.85
C ARG A 164 -7.91 31.63 12.93
N ARG A 165 -6.87 30.84 13.19
CA ARG A 165 -5.80 31.14 14.15
C ARG A 165 -5.12 32.47 13.83
N VAL A 166 -4.74 32.70 12.57
CA VAL A 166 -4.11 33.95 12.14
C VAL A 166 -5.01 35.16 12.43
N ARG A 167 -6.33 35.03 12.26
CA ARG A 167 -7.28 36.12 12.61
C ARG A 167 -7.35 36.36 14.12
N GLN A 168 -7.39 35.30 14.92
CA GLN A 168 -7.48 35.40 16.39
C GLN A 168 -6.19 35.95 17.02
N LEU A 169 -5.02 35.68 16.45
CA LEU A 169 -3.75 36.22 16.95
C LEU A 169 -3.60 37.74 16.71
N ARG A 170 -4.44 38.36 15.88
CA ARG A 170 -4.44 39.82 15.67
C ARG A 170 -5.00 40.60 16.87
N ASN A 171 -5.72 39.94 17.78
CA ASN A 171 -6.35 40.57 18.92
C ASN A 171 -5.95 39.86 20.22
N SER A 172 -5.39 40.60 21.18
CA SER A 172 -4.94 40.04 22.46
C SER A 172 -6.07 39.49 23.32
N LYS A 173 -7.33 39.87 23.06
CA LYS A 173 -8.50 39.32 23.76
C LYS A 173 -8.90 37.92 23.30
N THR A 174 -8.45 37.48 22.13
CA THR A 174 -8.81 36.18 21.52
C THR A 174 -7.70 35.13 21.64
N VAL A 175 -6.79 35.30 22.61
CA VAL A 175 -5.68 34.36 22.85
C VAL A 175 -6.20 32.97 23.25
N ILE A 176 -7.21 32.90 24.11
CA ILE A 176 -7.84 31.62 24.51
C ILE A 176 -8.46 30.92 23.29
N ASP A 177 -9.13 31.67 22.42
CA ASP A 177 -9.72 31.11 21.19
C ASP A 177 -8.65 30.62 20.21
N ALA A 178 -7.50 31.30 20.16
CA ALA A 178 -6.35 30.87 19.36
C ALA A 178 -5.76 29.57 19.89
N GLN A 179 -5.61 29.44 21.21
CA GLN A 179 -5.16 28.19 21.84
C GLN A 179 -6.14 27.04 21.60
N ALA A 180 -7.44 27.27 21.74
CA ALA A 180 -8.46 26.27 21.40
C ALA A 180 -8.37 25.85 19.92
N THR A 181 -8.09 26.81 19.02
CA THR A 181 -7.90 26.52 17.60
C THR A 181 -6.60 25.73 17.35
N GLU A 182 -5.53 26.00 18.09
CA GLU A 182 -4.30 25.20 18.06
C GLU A 182 -4.55 23.76 18.53
N GLU A 183 -5.38 23.55 19.56
CA GLU A 183 -5.80 22.21 19.99
C GLU A 183 -6.60 21.46 18.93
N GLU A 184 -7.53 22.14 18.25
CA GLU A 184 -8.25 21.58 17.09
C GLU A 184 -7.27 21.17 15.98
N MET A 185 -6.26 22.01 15.69
CA MET A 185 -5.22 21.71 14.71
C MET A 185 -4.32 20.54 15.14
N MET A 186 -3.97 20.43 16.42
CA MET A 186 -3.22 19.28 16.96
C MET A 186 -3.99 17.98 16.74
N ARG A 187 -5.28 17.95 17.08
CA ARG A 187 -6.13 16.77 16.86
C ARG A 187 -6.22 16.41 15.38
N ARG A 188 -6.37 17.40 14.49
CA ARG A 188 -6.39 17.15 13.05
C ARG A 188 -5.05 16.60 12.53
N ALA A 189 -3.92 17.14 12.99
CA ALA A 189 -2.60 16.62 12.65
C ALA A 189 -2.40 15.17 13.14
N GLU A 190 -2.92 14.81 14.31
CA GLU A 190 -2.92 13.43 14.80
C GLU A 190 -3.77 12.50 13.94
N GLU A 191 -4.93 12.95 13.46
CA GLU A 191 -5.76 12.18 12.51
C GLU A 191 -5.02 11.94 11.20
N LEU A 192 -4.40 12.97 10.63
CA LEU A 192 -3.60 12.84 9.40
C LEU A 192 -2.42 11.89 9.61
N ALA A 193 -1.71 11.99 10.74
CA ALA A 193 -0.63 11.06 11.08
C ALA A 193 -1.13 9.60 11.22
N ARG A 194 -2.32 9.38 11.78
CA ARG A 194 -2.95 8.05 11.80
C ARG A 194 -3.23 7.53 10.39
N ASN A 195 -3.74 8.38 9.51
CA ASN A 195 -4.02 8.00 8.12
C ASN A 195 -2.74 7.59 7.38
N VAL A 196 -1.64 8.33 7.56
CA VAL A 196 -0.31 7.95 7.01
C VAL A 196 0.10 6.55 7.48
N LYS A 197 0.00 6.28 8.80
CA LYS A 197 0.35 4.97 9.35
C LYS A 197 -0.55 3.84 8.86
N ILE A 198 -1.84 4.12 8.67
CA ILE A 198 -2.81 3.16 8.12
C ILE A 198 -2.42 2.79 6.69
N VAL A 199 -2.16 3.80 5.84
CA VAL A 199 -1.73 3.60 4.45
C VAL A 199 -0.44 2.79 4.40
N ASP A 200 0.55 3.13 5.24
CA ASP A 200 1.81 2.40 5.32
C ASP A 200 1.61 0.94 5.77
N ALA A 201 0.76 0.70 6.76
CA ALA A 201 0.45 -0.65 7.23
C ALA A 201 -0.26 -1.48 6.16
N TYR A 202 -1.18 -0.88 5.41
CA TYR A 202 -1.84 -1.56 4.29
C TYR A 202 -0.84 -1.96 3.21
N ARG A 203 0.06 -1.06 2.80
CA ARG A 203 1.11 -1.38 1.82
C ARG A 203 2.03 -2.49 2.32
N GLY A 204 2.52 -2.37 3.57
CA GLY A 204 3.39 -3.38 4.17
C GLY A 204 2.73 -4.76 4.28
N ASN A 205 1.46 -4.82 4.70
CA ASN A 205 0.71 -6.08 4.77
C ASN A 205 0.46 -6.69 3.39
N GLY A 206 0.18 -5.87 2.38
CA GLY A 206 0.04 -6.32 1.00
C GLY A 206 1.34 -6.94 0.47
N ASN A 207 2.47 -6.28 0.71
CA ASN A 207 3.80 -6.78 0.35
C ASN A 207 4.09 -8.13 1.03
N GLU A 208 3.87 -8.21 2.33
CA GLU A 208 4.10 -9.43 3.10
C GLU A 208 3.20 -10.58 2.62
N TYR A 209 1.96 -10.28 2.26
CA TYR A 209 1.06 -11.27 1.68
C TYR A 209 1.59 -11.84 0.37
N VAL A 210 2.10 -10.98 -0.53
CA VAL A 210 2.71 -11.44 -1.79
C VAL A 210 3.96 -12.27 -1.51
N ARG A 211 4.82 -11.82 -0.60
CA ARG A 211 6.06 -12.51 -0.21
C ARG A 211 5.79 -13.88 0.40
N ALA A 212 4.78 -13.99 1.28
CA ALA A 212 4.40 -15.26 1.89
C ALA A 212 3.93 -16.31 0.87
N ARG A 213 3.35 -15.87 -0.27
CA ARG A 213 2.96 -16.77 -1.37
C ARG A 213 4.08 -17.01 -2.38
N ASN A 214 5.13 -16.19 -2.36
CA ASN A 214 6.27 -16.25 -3.27
C ASN A 214 7.59 -16.18 -2.48
N PRO A 215 7.96 -17.21 -1.71
CA PRO A 215 9.11 -17.14 -0.79
C PRO A 215 10.47 -16.88 -1.48
N PHE A 216 10.56 -17.14 -2.79
CA PHE A 216 11.74 -16.87 -3.62
C PHE A 216 11.91 -15.38 -3.98
N LEU A 217 10.89 -14.53 -3.74
CA LEU A 217 10.97 -13.07 -3.81
C LEU A 217 11.42 -12.53 -2.44
N VAL A 218 12.71 -12.62 -2.18
CA VAL A 218 13.30 -12.43 -0.83
C VAL A 218 13.01 -11.04 -0.24
N TYR A 219 13.12 -9.98 -1.06
CA TYR A 219 12.97 -8.58 -0.64
C TYR A 219 11.55 -8.05 -0.84
N GLU A 220 11.22 -6.96 -0.16
CA GLU A 220 9.92 -6.28 -0.25
C GLU A 220 9.62 -5.61 -1.62
N ASP A 221 10.61 -5.55 -2.51
CA ASP A 221 10.46 -4.95 -3.84
C ASP A 221 11.23 -5.72 -4.92
N ARG A 222 10.80 -5.54 -6.17
CA ARG A 222 11.56 -5.90 -7.38
C ARG A 222 11.79 -4.64 -8.19
N LYS A 223 13.03 -4.39 -8.62
CA LYS A 223 13.40 -3.18 -9.36
C LYS A 223 12.86 -1.89 -8.72
N CYS A 224 12.86 -1.85 -7.37
CA CYS A 224 12.35 -0.74 -6.56
C CYS A 224 10.84 -0.47 -6.76
N VAL A 225 10.07 -1.51 -7.09
CA VAL A 225 8.60 -1.52 -7.10
C VAL A 225 8.12 -2.51 -6.02
N PRO A 226 7.29 -2.08 -5.06
CA PRO A 226 6.73 -2.95 -4.03
C PRO A 226 6.06 -4.19 -4.63
N LEU A 227 6.28 -5.37 -4.03
CA LEU A 227 5.66 -6.62 -4.49
C LEU A 227 4.13 -6.54 -4.61
N SER A 228 3.45 -5.80 -3.73
CA SER A 228 2.00 -5.59 -3.76
C SER A 228 1.51 -4.78 -4.95
N GLU A 229 2.40 -4.01 -5.59
CA GLU A 229 2.09 -3.18 -6.74
C GLU A 229 2.38 -3.90 -8.07
N LEU A 230 2.99 -5.10 -8.01
CA LEU A 230 3.25 -5.92 -9.19
C LEU A 230 1.99 -6.68 -9.64
N PRO A 231 1.66 -6.69 -10.94
CA PRO A 231 0.49 -7.36 -11.48
C PRO A 231 0.68 -8.90 -11.62
N LEU A 232 1.29 -9.56 -10.63
CA LEU A 232 1.64 -10.99 -10.69
C LEU A 232 0.43 -11.90 -10.92
N ALA A 233 -0.71 -11.56 -10.31
CA ALA A 233 -1.94 -12.35 -10.43
C ALA A 233 -2.59 -12.25 -11.83
N GLY A 234 -2.39 -11.11 -12.51
CA GLY A 234 -2.92 -10.87 -13.86
C GLY A 234 -2.00 -11.36 -14.97
N ASP A 235 -0.72 -11.64 -14.66
CA ASP A 235 0.25 -12.07 -15.67
C ASP A 235 0.19 -13.57 -15.95
N GLY A 236 -0.28 -13.93 -17.15
CA GLY A 236 -0.46 -15.33 -17.55
C GLY A 236 0.84 -16.14 -17.60
N VAL A 237 1.97 -15.50 -17.92
CA VAL A 237 3.29 -16.15 -17.96
C VAL A 237 3.74 -16.50 -16.54
N TYR A 238 3.69 -15.53 -15.62
CA TYR A 238 3.98 -15.74 -14.21
C TYR A 238 3.09 -16.83 -13.61
N GLN A 239 1.78 -16.78 -13.85
CA GLN A 239 0.85 -17.81 -13.36
C GLN A 239 1.15 -19.21 -13.93
N GLY A 240 1.59 -19.30 -15.19
CA GLY A 240 2.04 -20.54 -15.81
C GLY A 240 3.27 -21.11 -15.10
N LEU A 241 4.32 -20.31 -14.96
CA LEU A 241 5.55 -20.67 -14.24
C LEU A 241 5.27 -21.04 -12.78
N PHE A 242 4.36 -20.32 -12.13
CA PHE A 242 4.02 -20.55 -10.73
C PHE A 242 3.29 -21.89 -10.54
N ARG A 243 2.38 -22.24 -11.46
CA ARG A 243 1.75 -23.57 -11.45
C ARG A 243 2.76 -24.68 -11.64
N ASP A 244 3.69 -24.53 -12.59
CA ASP A 244 4.75 -25.51 -12.82
C ASP A 244 5.66 -25.66 -11.58
N HIS A 245 5.92 -24.55 -10.87
CA HIS A 245 6.66 -24.54 -9.60
C HIS A 245 5.91 -25.31 -8.50
N LEU A 246 4.60 -25.09 -8.35
CA LEU A 246 3.79 -25.85 -7.39
C LEU A 246 3.79 -27.35 -7.70
N THR A 247 3.71 -27.73 -8.98
CA THR A 247 3.81 -29.14 -9.39
C THR A 247 5.20 -29.72 -9.09
N ALA A 248 6.27 -28.97 -9.32
CA ALA A 248 7.63 -29.42 -9.01
C ALA A 248 7.85 -29.63 -7.50
N LEU A 249 7.19 -28.83 -6.65
CA LEU A 249 7.26 -28.94 -5.19
C LEU A 249 6.60 -30.22 -4.62
N GLU A 250 5.81 -30.94 -5.41
CA GLU A 250 5.23 -32.23 -4.98
C GLU A 250 6.32 -33.28 -4.66
N ASP A 251 7.49 -33.18 -5.33
CA ASP A 251 8.71 -33.94 -5.02
C ASP A 251 9.93 -33.01 -5.07
N ALA A 252 10.07 -32.21 -4.01
CA ALA A 252 11.07 -31.15 -3.95
C ALA A 252 12.52 -31.66 -3.99
N GLU A 253 12.78 -32.86 -3.47
CA GLU A 253 14.13 -33.44 -3.48
C GLU A 253 14.53 -33.87 -4.90
N ALA A 254 13.64 -34.59 -5.61
CA ALA A 254 13.93 -35.02 -6.98
C ALA A 254 13.96 -33.83 -7.96
N ASN A 255 13.13 -32.81 -7.72
CA ASN A 255 12.96 -31.66 -8.61
C ASN A 255 13.80 -30.43 -8.21
N ALA A 256 14.70 -30.53 -7.25
CA ALA A 256 15.53 -29.41 -6.77
C ALA A 256 16.14 -28.53 -7.89
N PRO A 257 16.80 -29.05 -8.94
CA PRO A 257 17.33 -28.20 -10.01
C PRO A 257 16.23 -27.50 -10.81
N ARG A 258 15.11 -28.20 -11.06
CA ARG A 258 13.97 -27.65 -11.79
C ARG A 258 13.26 -26.55 -10.98
N ILE A 259 13.15 -26.72 -9.67
CA ILE A 259 12.60 -25.71 -8.75
C ILE A 259 13.47 -24.45 -8.81
N ALA A 260 14.80 -24.59 -8.72
CA ALA A 260 15.71 -23.45 -8.81
C ALA A 260 15.61 -22.70 -10.15
N GLU A 261 15.47 -23.43 -11.27
CA GLU A 261 15.21 -22.83 -12.58
C GLU A 261 13.88 -22.07 -12.63
N LEU A 262 12.81 -22.66 -12.10
CA LEU A 262 11.48 -22.04 -12.07
C LEU A 262 11.45 -20.81 -11.19
N GLU A 263 12.07 -20.85 -10.00
CA GLU A 263 12.19 -19.69 -9.12
C GLU A 263 12.99 -18.55 -9.78
N ASN A 264 14.07 -18.88 -10.51
CA ASN A 264 14.81 -17.89 -11.31
C ASN A 264 13.96 -17.28 -12.43
N ALA A 265 13.17 -18.11 -13.13
CA ALA A 265 12.25 -17.64 -14.16
C ALA A 265 11.15 -16.74 -13.57
N LEU A 266 10.59 -17.11 -12.42
CA LEU A 266 9.60 -16.32 -11.69
C LEU A 266 10.17 -14.98 -11.22
N ARG A 267 11.39 -14.97 -10.66
CA ARG A 267 12.11 -13.73 -10.32
C ARG A 267 12.32 -12.84 -11.53
N SER A 268 12.75 -13.42 -12.65
CA SER A 268 13.02 -12.69 -13.89
C SER A 268 11.73 -12.08 -14.45
N ARG A 269 10.63 -12.84 -14.48
CA ARG A 269 9.33 -12.32 -14.91
C ARG A 269 8.80 -11.22 -13.98
N ALA A 270 9.00 -11.35 -12.67
CA ALA A 270 8.66 -10.29 -11.72
C ALA A 270 9.50 -9.01 -11.94
N ASP A 271 10.77 -9.13 -12.32
CA ASP A 271 11.61 -7.98 -12.70
C ASP A 271 11.11 -7.29 -13.97
N GLU A 272 10.72 -8.06 -14.98
CA GLU A 272 10.12 -7.51 -16.21
C GLU A 272 8.84 -6.74 -15.90
N LEU A 273 7.93 -7.33 -15.14
CA LEU A 273 6.67 -6.67 -14.72
C LEU A 273 6.94 -5.42 -13.89
N ALA A 274 7.97 -5.42 -13.03
CA ALA A 274 8.37 -4.25 -12.27
C ALA A 274 8.85 -3.13 -13.20
N LEU A 275 9.70 -3.44 -14.19
CA LEU A 275 10.15 -2.47 -15.19
C LEU A 275 9.00 -1.92 -16.02
N GLU A 276 8.03 -2.75 -16.43
CA GLU A 276 6.82 -2.32 -17.12
C GLU A 276 6.00 -1.33 -16.27
N VAL A 277 5.85 -1.59 -14.96
CA VAL A 277 5.21 -0.66 -14.01
C VAL A 277 5.96 0.67 -13.97
N CYS A 278 7.30 0.63 -13.90
CA CYS A 278 8.13 1.83 -13.87
C CYS A 278 8.00 2.67 -15.13
N GLU A 279 8.02 2.03 -16.30
CA GLU A 279 7.84 2.71 -17.59
C GLU A 279 6.46 3.38 -17.68
N ARG A 280 5.43 2.69 -17.21
CA ARG A 280 4.07 3.23 -17.17
C ARG A 280 3.96 4.45 -16.25
N GLU A 281 4.53 4.38 -15.05
CA GLU A 281 4.62 5.52 -14.12
C GLU A 281 5.38 6.69 -14.75
N ALA A 282 6.53 6.43 -15.37
CA ALA A 282 7.33 7.46 -16.03
C ALA A 282 6.54 8.15 -17.16
N ARG A 283 5.82 7.38 -17.99
CA ARG A 283 4.96 7.93 -19.05
C ARG A 283 3.84 8.81 -18.51
N LEU A 284 3.23 8.44 -17.39
CA LEU A 284 2.14 9.23 -16.79
C LEU A 284 2.65 10.43 -16.00
N SER A 285 3.87 10.37 -15.45
CA SER A 285 4.48 11.47 -14.71
C SER A 285 4.67 12.75 -15.55
N HIS A 286 4.74 12.62 -16.88
CA HIS A 286 4.77 13.76 -17.80
C HIS A 286 3.47 14.58 -17.78
N TYR A 287 2.36 13.97 -17.37
CA TYR A 287 1.02 14.55 -17.35
C TYR A 287 0.58 14.79 -15.89
N SER A 288 1.29 15.69 -15.19
CA SER A 288 1.09 15.93 -13.74
C SER A 288 -0.29 16.48 -13.36
N PHE A 289 -1.07 16.96 -14.33
CA PHE A 289 -2.45 17.41 -14.14
C PHE A 289 -3.44 16.23 -14.00
N LEU A 290 -3.04 15.01 -14.37
CA LEU A 290 -3.91 13.84 -14.25
C LEU A 290 -4.03 13.41 -12.79
N SER A 291 -5.27 13.22 -12.35
CA SER A 291 -5.53 12.66 -11.02
C SER A 291 -5.30 11.16 -11.04
N ALA A 292 -4.46 10.66 -10.13
CA ALA A 292 -4.32 9.23 -9.91
C ALA A 292 -5.68 8.61 -9.53
N GLN A 293 -6.05 7.51 -10.19
CA GLN A 293 -7.29 6.80 -9.92
C GLN A 293 -6.98 5.51 -9.15
N ASP A 294 -7.62 5.34 -7.99
CA ASP A 294 -7.49 4.13 -7.16
C ASP A 294 -8.39 3.01 -7.71
N VAL A 295 -8.07 2.54 -8.92
CA VAL A 295 -8.77 1.44 -9.60
C VAL A 295 -7.74 0.49 -10.20
N PRO A 296 -7.78 -0.81 -9.89
CA PRO A 296 -6.87 -1.79 -10.47
C PRO A 296 -6.86 -1.75 -12.00
N GLY A 297 -5.68 -1.76 -12.60
CA GLY A 297 -5.51 -1.75 -14.06
C GLY A 297 -5.79 -0.40 -14.75
N TRP A 298 -6.17 0.67 -14.03
CA TRP A 298 -6.50 1.97 -14.62
C TRP A 298 -5.38 2.54 -15.49
N SER A 299 -4.16 2.63 -14.97
CA SER A 299 -3.04 3.24 -15.68
C SER A 299 -2.64 2.45 -16.93
N GLU A 300 -2.86 1.12 -16.92
CA GLU A 300 -2.66 0.28 -18.10
C GLU A 300 -3.73 0.56 -19.15
N ALA A 301 -5.00 0.50 -18.76
CA ALA A 301 -6.13 0.77 -19.65
C ALA A 301 -6.03 2.17 -20.28
N LEU A 302 -5.64 3.17 -19.48
CA LEU A 302 -5.44 4.55 -19.92
C LEU A 302 -4.34 4.66 -20.99
N LEU A 303 -3.17 4.05 -20.77
CA LEU A 303 -2.09 4.09 -21.75
C LEU A 303 -2.42 3.31 -23.03
N HIS A 304 -3.29 2.31 -22.96
CA HIS A 304 -3.74 1.55 -24.13
C HIS A 304 -4.87 2.22 -24.91
N ASP A 305 -5.60 3.14 -24.27
CA ASP A 305 -6.75 3.82 -24.85
C ASP A 305 -6.40 4.66 -26.09
N ALA A 306 -7.15 4.46 -27.16
CA ALA A 306 -6.87 5.09 -28.45
C ALA A 306 -7.14 6.61 -28.43
N GLU A 307 -8.18 7.05 -27.72
CA GLU A 307 -8.51 8.47 -27.61
C GLU A 307 -7.46 9.20 -26.76
N PHE A 308 -7.08 8.62 -25.62
CA PHE A 308 -6.03 9.17 -24.77
C PHE A 308 -4.68 9.27 -25.50
N LYS A 309 -4.31 8.29 -26.33
CA LYS A 309 -3.10 8.38 -27.16
C LYS A 309 -3.12 9.59 -28.10
N GLN A 310 -4.24 9.84 -28.78
CA GLN A 310 -4.37 11.01 -29.66
C GLN A 310 -4.31 12.33 -28.90
N LEU A 311 -4.96 12.39 -27.72
CA LEU A 311 -4.91 13.57 -26.86
C LEU A 311 -3.48 13.86 -26.38
N ARG A 312 -2.74 12.82 -25.98
CA ARG A 312 -1.33 12.91 -25.59
C ARG A 312 -0.45 13.43 -26.72
N GLU A 313 -0.55 12.87 -27.92
CA GLU A 313 0.24 13.33 -29.07
C GLU A 313 0.01 14.82 -29.36
N ARG A 314 -1.24 15.28 -29.26
CA ARG A 314 -1.58 16.70 -29.43
C ARG A 314 -1.05 17.56 -28.28
N TYR A 315 -1.12 17.08 -27.03
CA TYR A 315 -0.56 17.77 -25.87
C TYR A 315 0.95 17.92 -25.99
N ASP A 316 1.66 16.83 -26.31
CA ASP A 316 3.11 16.79 -26.47
C ASP A 316 3.57 17.77 -27.57
N GLU A 317 2.80 17.92 -28.66
CA GLU A 317 3.11 18.90 -29.71
C GLU A 317 2.93 20.36 -29.24
N LEU A 318 1.78 20.67 -28.64
CA LEU A 318 1.47 22.05 -28.21
C LEU A 318 2.30 22.49 -27.01
N SER A 319 2.74 21.55 -26.16
CA SER A 319 3.58 21.82 -24.98
C SER A 319 4.98 22.35 -25.34
N LYS A 320 5.39 22.29 -26.62
CA LYS A 320 6.62 22.92 -27.11
C LYS A 320 6.58 24.45 -27.07
N ASP A 321 5.38 25.04 -27.12
CA ASP A 321 5.15 26.48 -26.88
C ASP A 321 3.95 26.67 -25.92
N PRO A 322 4.16 26.53 -24.60
CA PRO A 322 3.08 26.61 -23.62
C PRO A 322 2.42 27.99 -23.55
N GLN A 323 3.15 29.05 -23.87
CA GLN A 323 2.64 30.42 -23.79
C GLN A 323 1.72 30.73 -24.97
N GLY A 324 2.11 30.32 -26.19
CA GLY A 324 1.28 30.47 -27.38
C GLY A 324 0.04 29.58 -27.37
N ASN A 325 0.11 28.43 -26.70
CA ASN A 325 -0.94 27.41 -26.71
C ASN A 325 -1.70 27.27 -25.37
N ALA A 326 -1.61 28.24 -24.47
CA ALA A 326 -2.10 28.10 -23.09
C ALA A 326 -3.56 27.65 -22.98
N GLU A 327 -4.47 28.24 -23.76
CA GLU A 327 -5.89 27.85 -23.74
C GLU A 327 -6.12 26.44 -24.29
N ALA A 328 -5.47 26.11 -25.41
CA ALA A 328 -5.58 24.79 -26.05
C ALA A 328 -4.98 23.68 -25.19
N LEU A 329 -3.89 23.97 -24.47
CA LEU A 329 -3.30 23.04 -23.50
C LEU A 329 -4.26 22.80 -22.34
N ARG A 330 -4.86 23.84 -21.75
CA ARG A 330 -5.85 23.67 -20.69
C ARG A 330 -7.03 22.80 -21.13
N GLU A 331 -7.55 23.03 -22.34
CA GLU A 331 -8.62 22.18 -22.90
C GLU A 331 -8.20 20.72 -23.08
N LEU A 332 -6.94 20.48 -23.47
CA LEU A 332 -6.39 19.13 -23.57
C LEU A 332 -6.20 18.48 -22.20
N GLU A 333 -5.74 19.22 -21.20
CA GLU A 333 -5.63 18.74 -19.82
C GLU A 333 -6.99 18.31 -19.29
N ASP A 334 -8.02 19.14 -19.49
CA ASP A 334 -9.40 18.83 -19.11
C ASP A 334 -9.94 17.59 -19.86
N ALA A 335 -9.67 17.47 -21.16
CA ALA A 335 -10.10 16.34 -21.98
C ALA A 335 -9.40 15.03 -21.58
N MET A 336 -8.08 15.09 -21.34
CA MET A 336 -7.28 13.96 -20.89
C MET A 336 -7.70 13.49 -19.50
N GLU A 337 -7.96 14.43 -18.57
CA GLU A 337 -8.46 14.12 -17.24
C GLU A 337 -9.90 13.55 -17.29
N ALA A 338 -10.75 14.07 -18.17
CA ALA A 338 -12.08 13.52 -18.40
C ALA A 338 -12.01 12.07 -18.94
N ARG A 339 -11.11 11.80 -19.88
CA ARG A 339 -10.90 10.44 -20.42
C ARG A 339 -10.36 9.49 -19.37
N SER A 340 -9.39 9.95 -18.58
CA SER A 340 -8.85 9.24 -17.41
C SER A 340 -9.95 8.80 -16.45
N ARG A 341 -10.84 9.73 -16.06
CA ARG A 341 -11.98 9.45 -15.17
C ARG A 341 -12.99 8.49 -15.80
N ALA A 342 -13.28 8.64 -17.09
CA ALA A 342 -14.20 7.76 -17.80
C ALA A 342 -13.71 6.30 -17.83
N ILE A 343 -12.40 6.09 -18.04
CA ILE A 343 -11.78 4.76 -18.01
C ILE A 343 -11.83 4.16 -16.61
N ALA A 344 -11.51 4.94 -15.57
CA ALA A 344 -11.62 4.48 -14.19
C ALA A 344 -13.05 4.06 -13.85
N GLU A 345 -14.05 4.83 -14.29
CA GLU A 345 -15.45 4.48 -14.06
C GLU A 345 -15.86 3.20 -14.79
N ALA A 346 -15.46 3.04 -16.06
CA ALA A 346 -15.70 1.81 -16.81
C ALA A 346 -15.11 0.58 -16.08
N LEU A 347 -13.89 0.68 -15.54
CA LEU A 347 -13.28 -0.40 -14.78
C LEU A 347 -14.05 -0.72 -13.48
N ARG A 348 -14.44 0.30 -12.69
CA ARG A 348 -15.26 0.09 -11.48
C ARG A 348 -16.57 -0.62 -11.80
N THR A 349 -17.24 -0.21 -12.90
CA THR A 349 -18.50 -0.85 -13.30
C THR A 349 -18.29 -2.31 -13.71
N ALA A 350 -17.21 -2.62 -14.43
CA ALA A 350 -16.86 -3.99 -14.82
C ALA A 350 -16.54 -4.88 -13.61
N GLU A 351 -15.81 -4.36 -12.62
CA GLU A 351 -15.55 -5.07 -11.37
C GLU A 351 -16.84 -5.34 -10.59
N ALA A 352 -17.73 -4.35 -10.49
CA ALA A 352 -19.02 -4.51 -9.82
C ALA A 352 -19.91 -5.55 -10.51
N THR A 353 -19.95 -5.58 -11.86
CA THR A 353 -20.69 -6.60 -12.61
C THR A 353 -20.11 -7.99 -12.38
N ASN A 354 -18.79 -8.13 -12.43
CA ASN A 354 -18.12 -9.41 -12.19
C ASN A 354 -18.38 -9.92 -10.77
N ALA A 355 -18.34 -9.05 -9.76
CA ALA A 355 -18.66 -9.39 -8.38
C ALA A 355 -20.14 -9.83 -8.23
N ALA A 356 -21.07 -9.14 -8.89
CA ALA A 356 -22.48 -9.50 -8.88
C ALA A 356 -22.75 -10.84 -9.57
N GLU A 357 -22.08 -11.14 -10.68
CA GLU A 357 -22.16 -12.42 -11.37
C GLU A 357 -21.59 -13.57 -10.52
N GLN A 358 -20.43 -13.36 -9.90
CA GLN A 358 -19.85 -14.34 -8.97
C GLN A 358 -20.76 -14.58 -7.75
N ALA A 359 -21.44 -13.55 -7.25
CA ALA A 359 -22.41 -13.71 -6.16
C ALA A 359 -23.63 -14.54 -6.60
N ARG A 360 -24.14 -14.32 -7.83
CA ARG A 360 -25.24 -15.12 -8.41
C ARG A 360 -24.86 -16.58 -8.63
N LEU A 361 -23.64 -16.85 -9.07
CA LEU A 361 -23.13 -18.22 -9.23
C LEU A 361 -22.93 -18.94 -7.89
N LYS A 362 -22.69 -18.20 -6.80
CA LYS A 362 -22.54 -18.75 -5.44
C LYS A 362 -23.87 -18.91 -4.69
N THR A 363 -24.96 -18.29 -5.14
CA THR A 363 -26.31 -18.54 -4.59
C THR A 363 -26.86 -19.84 -5.17
N PRO A 364 -27.17 -20.88 -4.35
CA PRO A 364 -27.79 -22.09 -4.86
C PRO A 364 -29.16 -21.72 -5.44
N SER A 365 -29.36 -21.99 -6.73
CA SER A 365 -30.67 -21.87 -7.36
C SER A 365 -31.64 -22.80 -6.64
N GLN A 366 -32.84 -22.29 -6.31
CA GLN A 366 -33.94 -23.09 -5.74
C GLN A 366 -34.33 -24.31 -6.62
N ALA A 367 -33.84 -24.38 -7.86
CA ALA A 367 -33.97 -25.56 -8.72
C ALA A 367 -33.16 -26.80 -8.24
N GLU A 368 -32.09 -26.64 -7.45
CA GLU A 368 -31.32 -27.77 -6.91
C GLU A 368 -32.01 -28.47 -5.73
N SER A 369 -33.04 -27.85 -5.14
CA SER A 369 -33.91 -28.49 -4.14
C SER A 369 -34.71 -29.67 -4.73
N GLY A 370 -34.92 -29.68 -6.05
CA GLY A 370 -35.58 -30.79 -6.75
C GLY A 370 -34.68 -32.01 -6.88
N VAL A 371 -33.38 -31.80 -7.15
CA VAL A 371 -32.41 -32.90 -7.30
C VAL A 371 -32.08 -33.52 -5.94
N SER A 372 -31.96 -32.70 -4.89
CA SER A 372 -31.74 -33.20 -3.53
C SER A 372 -32.92 -34.04 -3.02
N ARG A 373 -34.18 -33.67 -3.36
CA ARG A 373 -35.37 -34.47 -3.02
C ARG A 373 -35.43 -35.82 -3.76
N VAL A 374 -34.97 -35.88 -5.01
CA VAL A 374 -34.93 -37.14 -5.78
C VAL A 374 -33.86 -38.07 -5.23
N ILE A 375 -32.70 -37.54 -4.81
CA ILE A 375 -31.62 -38.32 -4.18
C ILE A 375 -32.05 -38.81 -2.78
N GLU A 376 -32.73 -38.00 -1.99
CA GLU A 376 -33.28 -38.42 -0.68
C GLU A 376 -34.40 -39.47 -0.83
N CYS A 377 -35.27 -39.35 -1.84
CA CYS A 377 -36.29 -40.38 -2.13
C CYS A 377 -35.67 -41.71 -2.56
N MET A 378 -34.60 -41.70 -3.39
CA MET A 378 -33.88 -42.92 -3.76
C MET A 378 -33.18 -43.57 -2.56
N ALA A 379 -32.59 -42.78 -1.66
CA ALA A 379 -31.97 -43.28 -0.44
C ALA A 379 -32.99 -43.87 0.55
N ALA A 380 -34.20 -43.30 0.64
CA ALA A 380 -35.29 -43.83 1.46
C ALA A 380 -35.83 -45.16 0.90
N SER A 381 -36.00 -45.28 -0.42
CA SER A 381 -36.41 -46.53 -1.08
C SER A 381 -35.38 -47.66 -0.91
N MET A 382 -34.07 -47.34 -0.93
CA MET A 382 -33.03 -48.34 -0.68
C MET A 382 -32.99 -48.81 0.79
N ARG A 383 -33.28 -47.94 1.77
CA ARG A 383 -33.36 -48.34 3.19
C ARG A 383 -34.56 -49.24 3.49
N ILE A 384 -35.72 -48.99 2.86
CA ILE A 384 -36.92 -49.82 3.04
C ILE A 384 -36.72 -51.22 2.44
N SER A 385 -36.01 -51.32 1.31
CA SER A 385 -35.65 -52.61 0.70
C SER A 385 -34.63 -53.40 1.54
N ARG A 386 -33.72 -52.71 2.24
CA ARG A 386 -32.74 -53.34 3.14
C ARG A 386 -33.40 -53.89 4.42
N MET A 387 -34.35 -53.15 5.01
CA MET A 387 -35.11 -53.61 6.17
C MET A 387 -36.06 -54.79 5.86
N LYS A 388 -36.63 -54.86 4.64
CA LYS A 388 -37.46 -56.01 4.22
C LYS A 388 -36.63 -57.27 3.93
N GLY A 389 -35.34 -57.12 3.61
CA GLY A 389 -34.41 -58.26 3.44
C GLY A 389 -33.97 -58.86 4.78
N GLU A 390 -33.70 -58.02 5.78
CA GLU A 390 -33.25 -58.48 7.11
C GLU A 390 -34.37 -59.12 7.94
N ALA A 391 -35.64 -58.74 7.73
CA ALA A 391 -36.79 -59.38 8.39
C ALA A 391 -37.12 -60.80 7.87
N ARG A 392 -36.54 -61.26 6.75
CA ARG A 392 -36.69 -62.64 6.26
C ARG A 392 -35.62 -63.61 6.78
N LEU A 393 -34.60 -63.11 7.47
CA LEU A 393 -33.51 -63.91 8.05
C LEU A 393 -33.65 -64.09 9.57
N ALA A 394 -34.69 -63.52 10.18
CA ALA A 394 -34.98 -63.63 11.61
C ALA A 394 -36.47 -63.95 11.83
N ALA A 395 -36.90 -65.13 11.37
CA ALA A 395 -38.04 -65.83 11.93
C ALA A 395 -37.58 -67.27 12.19
N PRO A 396 -37.86 -67.84 13.39
CA PRO A 396 -37.18 -69.01 13.93
C PRO A 396 -37.38 -70.30 13.12
#